data_AF-A0AAX4HZE7-F1
#
_entry.id   AF-A0AAX4HZE7-F1
#
_cell.length_a   1.000
_cell.length_b   1.000
_cell.length_c   1.000
_cell.angle_alpha   90.00
_cell.angle_beta   90.00
_cell.angle_gamma   90.00
#
_symmetry.space_group_name_H-M   'P 1'
#
loop_
_entity.id
_entity.type
_entity.pdbx_description
1 polymer ?
#
loop_
_entity_poly.entity_id
_entity_poly.type
_entity_poly.pdbx_seq_one_letter_code
_entity_poly.pdbx_strand_id
1 'polypeptide(L)'
;MTANVPSIYRAVFLYWDPPCSLWGAYLAFFARDLTLNSFMPGSAANRDAAHDMLFYHQGGALLGAAVLNGYLLRRTGDLLVWKAAQAAILCIDVALLVGMTGHLSAQGRLSPAAWTGYDWMGIVITGGVTLARTLFIAGVGLSRKGKTS
;
A
#
# COMPACT_ATOMS: atom_id res chain seq x y z
N MET A 1 23.91 9.77 7.15
CA MET A 1 23.49 9.08 8.39
C MET A 1 22.42 8.07 8.01
N THR A 2 22.65 6.77 8.19
CA THR A 2 21.67 5.72 7.92
C THR A 2 20.98 5.36 9.23
N ALA A 3 19.64 5.44 9.27
CA ALA A 3 18.86 4.89 10.37
C ALA A 3 19.23 3.41 10.51
N ASN A 4 19.37 2.90 11.74
CA ASN A 4 19.66 1.50 11.99
C ASN A 4 18.39 0.65 11.76
N VAL A 5 17.91 0.65 10.52
CA VAL A 5 16.70 -0.05 10.07
C VAL A 5 17.12 -1.41 9.50
N PRO A 6 16.55 -2.52 10.00
CA PRO A 6 16.81 -3.86 9.49
C PRO A 6 16.67 -3.97 7.97
N SER A 7 17.51 -4.82 7.37
CA SER A 7 17.58 -5.02 5.91
C SER A 7 16.23 -5.43 5.30
N ILE A 8 15.44 -6.24 6.01
CA ILE A 8 14.12 -6.67 5.55
C ILE A 8 13.16 -5.49 5.33
N TYR A 9 13.10 -4.54 6.27
CA TYR A 9 12.26 -3.35 6.13
C TYR A 9 12.77 -2.43 5.03
N ARG A 10 14.09 -2.37 4.83
CA ARG A 10 14.67 -1.62 3.71
C ARG A 10 14.30 -2.24 2.37
N ALA A 11 14.37 -3.57 2.24
CA ALA A 11 13.96 -4.29 1.05
C ALA A 11 12.49 -3.99 0.71
N VAL A 12 11.60 -4.10 1.70
CA VAL A 12 10.17 -3.83 1.51
C VAL A 12 9.92 -2.36 1.20
N PHE A 13 10.30 -1.43 2.07
CA PHE A 13 9.90 -0.03 1.93
C PHE A 13 10.66 0.71 0.84
N LEU A 14 11.94 0.42 0.59
CA LEU A 14 12.70 1.18 -0.41
C LEU A 14 12.60 0.57 -1.81
N TYR A 15 12.43 -0.74 -1.94
CA TYR A 15 12.57 -1.42 -3.23
C TYR A 15 11.31 -2.13 -3.70
N TRP A 16 10.53 -2.73 -2.81
CA TRP A 16 9.30 -3.43 -3.19
C TRP A 16 8.09 -2.49 -3.26
N ASP A 17 7.86 -1.71 -2.21
CA ASP A 17 6.65 -0.89 -2.08
C ASP A 17 6.57 0.26 -3.11
N PRO A 18 7.66 0.98 -3.45
CA PRO A 18 7.55 2.08 -4.40
C PRO A 18 7.11 1.63 -5.81
N PRO A 19 7.67 0.55 -6.41
CA PRO A 19 7.14 0.00 -7.66
C PRO A 19 5.68 -0.44 -7.57
N CYS A 20 5.26 -1.10 -6.49
CA CYS A 20 3.86 -1.52 -6.30
C CYS A 20 2.91 -0.30 -6.22
N SER A 21 3.32 0.73 -5.47
CA SER A 21 2.56 1.97 -5.33
C SER A 21 2.48 2.75 -6.65
N LEU A 22 3.58 2.82 -7.41
CA LEU A 22 3.59 3.44 -8.74
C LEU A 22 2.70 2.68 -9.74
N TRP A 23 2.71 1.35 -9.69
CA TRP A 23 1.83 0.52 -10.50
C TRP A 23 0.36 0.78 -10.17
N GLY A 24 0.01 0.80 -8.87
CA GLY A 24 -1.35 1.14 -8.45
C GLY A 24 -1.78 2.57 -8.85
N ALA A 25 -0.86 3.54 -8.76
CA ALA A 25 -1.11 4.90 -9.24
C ALA A 25 -1.32 4.95 -10.76
N TYR A 26 -0.51 4.22 -11.53
CA TYR A 26 -0.68 4.08 -12.98
C TYR A 26 -2.05 3.51 -13.32
N LEU A 27 -2.47 2.44 -12.64
CA LEU A 27 -3.77 1.82 -12.84
C LEU A 27 -4.91 2.81 -12.57
N ALA A 28 -4.81 3.58 -11.49
CA ALA A 28 -5.80 4.58 -11.14
C ALA A 28 -5.85 5.76 -12.13
N PHE A 29 -4.71 6.22 -12.66
CA PHE A 29 -4.69 7.34 -13.58
C PHE A 29 -5.04 6.97 -15.01
N PHE A 30 -4.58 5.81 -15.50
CA PHE A 30 -4.57 5.50 -16.92
C PHE A 30 -5.29 4.21 -17.30
N ALA A 31 -5.52 3.29 -16.36
CA ALA A 31 -6.13 1.99 -16.63
C ALA A 31 -7.34 1.70 -15.70
N ARG A 32 -8.25 2.67 -15.60
CA ARG A 32 -9.42 2.61 -14.70
C ARG A 32 -10.38 1.51 -15.06
N ASP A 33 -10.68 1.34 -16.35
CA ASP A 33 -11.59 0.28 -16.83
C ASP A 33 -11.04 -1.12 -16.53
N LEU A 34 -9.71 -1.29 -16.67
CA LEU A 34 -9.03 -2.51 -16.26
C LEU A 34 -9.18 -2.72 -14.74
N THR A 35 -8.91 -1.68 -13.94
CA THR A 35 -9.00 -1.75 -12.48
C THR A 35 -10.42 -2.12 -12.02
N LEU A 36 -11.43 -1.45 -12.55
CA LEU A 36 -12.84 -1.72 -12.25
C LEU A 36 -13.21 -3.16 -12.59
N ASN A 37 -12.90 -3.61 -13.81
CA ASN A 37 -13.24 -4.96 -14.24
C ASN A 37 -12.46 -6.06 -13.52
N SER A 38 -11.23 -5.78 -13.08
CA SER A 38 -10.41 -6.74 -12.32
C SER A 38 -11.04 -7.09 -10.98
N PHE A 39 -11.64 -6.10 -10.29
CA PHE A 39 -12.24 -6.33 -8.97
C PHE A 39 -13.75 -6.57 -9.08
N MET A 40 -14.46 -5.82 -9.92
CA MET A 40 -15.90 -5.95 -10.17
C MET A 40 -16.18 -6.19 -11.67
N PRO A 41 -16.24 -7.45 -12.12
CA PRO A 41 -16.45 -7.76 -13.54
C PRO A 41 -17.72 -7.11 -14.11
N GLY A 42 -17.60 -6.43 -15.25
CA GLY A 42 -18.72 -5.76 -15.94
C GLY A 42 -19.04 -4.35 -15.43
N SER A 43 -18.40 -3.91 -14.34
CA SER A 43 -18.64 -2.56 -13.77
C SER A 43 -18.10 -1.42 -14.63
N ALA A 44 -17.11 -1.67 -15.50
CA ALA A 44 -16.56 -0.61 -16.36
C ALA A 44 -17.60 0.01 -17.31
N ALA A 45 -18.63 -0.76 -17.70
CA ALA A 45 -19.72 -0.23 -18.53
C ALA A 45 -20.54 0.88 -17.83
N ASN A 46 -20.47 0.94 -16.49
CA ASN A 46 -21.18 1.92 -15.66
C ASN A 46 -20.22 2.98 -15.08
N ARG A 47 -18.98 3.07 -15.56
CA ARG A 47 -18.01 4.10 -15.09
C ARG A 47 -18.52 5.49 -15.44
N ASP A 48 -18.55 6.37 -14.44
CA ASP A 48 -18.92 7.77 -14.58
C ASP A 48 -17.84 8.72 -14.04
N ALA A 49 -18.13 10.02 -14.05
CA ALA A 49 -17.22 11.04 -13.54
C ALA A 49 -16.93 10.93 -12.02
N ALA A 50 -17.86 10.36 -11.24
CA ALA A 50 -17.65 10.15 -9.81
C ALA A 50 -16.62 9.05 -9.56
N HIS A 51 -16.67 7.95 -10.33
CA HIS A 51 -15.64 6.92 -10.31
C HIS A 51 -14.27 7.49 -10.68
N ASP A 52 -14.21 8.34 -11.72
CA ASP A 52 -12.97 8.99 -12.14
C ASP A 52 -12.36 9.87 -11.06
N MET A 53 -13.17 10.67 -10.37
CA MET A 53 -12.70 11.49 -9.26
C MET A 53 -12.09 10.65 -8.14
N LEU A 54 -12.73 9.53 -7.78
CA LEU A 54 -12.21 8.61 -6.76
C LEU A 54 -10.89 7.96 -7.20
N PHE A 55 -10.77 7.56 -8.47
CA PHE A 55 -9.50 7.04 -9.00
C PHE A 55 -8.39 8.08 -8.96
N TYR A 56 -8.65 9.35 -9.25
CA TYR A 56 -7.63 10.39 -9.11
C TYR A 56 -7.17 10.57 -7.66
N HIS A 57 -8.09 10.52 -6.69
CA HIS A 57 -7.73 10.58 -5.26
C HIS A 57 -6.87 9.37 -4.85
N GLN A 58 -7.27 8.16 -5.27
CA GLN A 58 -6.51 6.94 -5.00
C GLN A 58 -5.11 6.99 -5.64
N GLY A 59 -5.03 7.39 -6.92
CA GLY A 59 -3.77 7.52 -7.63
C GLY A 59 -2.84 8.55 -7.00
N GLY A 60 -3.38 9.68 -6.54
CA GLY A 60 -2.63 10.69 -5.81
C GLY A 60 -2.07 10.17 -4.48
N ALA A 61 -2.87 9.43 -3.72
CA ALA A 61 -2.43 8.81 -2.46
C ALA A 61 -1.31 7.79 -2.68
N LEU A 62 -1.45 6.91 -3.67
CA LEU A 62 -0.45 5.90 -4.02
C LEU A 62 0.84 6.51 -4.59
N LEU A 63 0.73 7.56 -5.40
CA LEU A 63 1.89 8.32 -5.87
C LEU A 63 2.62 8.99 -4.69
N GLY A 64 1.86 9.57 -3.75
CA GLY A 64 2.42 10.12 -2.51
C GLY A 64 3.18 9.07 -1.69
N ALA A 65 2.61 7.87 -1.52
CA ALA A 65 3.28 6.75 -0.87
C ALA A 65 4.58 6.37 -1.57
N ALA A 66 4.56 6.28 -2.91
CA ALA A 66 5.76 6.02 -3.71
C ALA A 66 6.83 7.11 -3.52
N VAL A 67 6.47 8.38 -3.38
CA VAL A 67 7.44 9.46 -3.11
C VAL A 67 7.99 9.37 -1.68
N LEU A 68 7.15 9.12 -0.68
CA LEU A 68 7.61 8.96 0.70
C LEU A 68 8.64 7.82 0.81
N ASN A 69 8.32 6.66 0.27
CA ASN A 69 9.17 5.47 0.36
C ASN A 69 10.31 5.45 -0.68
N GLY A 70 10.03 5.91 -1.90
CA GLY A 70 10.96 6.01 -3.01
C GLY A 70 11.99 7.12 -2.85
N TYR A 71 11.62 8.26 -2.28
CA TYR A 71 12.45 9.45 -2.23
C TYR A 71 12.80 9.89 -0.81
N LEU A 72 11.80 10.18 0.05
CA LEU A 72 12.04 10.74 1.38
C LEU A 72 12.91 9.82 2.25
N LEU A 73 12.57 8.53 2.33
CA LEU A 73 13.30 7.58 3.18
C LEU A 73 14.76 7.36 2.74
N ARG A 74 15.09 7.62 1.48
CA ARG A 74 16.48 7.56 0.99
C ARG A 74 17.31 8.77 1.46
N ARG A 75 16.67 9.87 1.86
CA ARG A 75 17.32 11.13 2.24
C ARG A 75 17.43 11.33 3.75
N THR A 76 16.83 10.46 4.55
CA THR A 76 16.83 10.59 6.01
C THR A 76 17.39 9.34 6.71
N GLY A 77 18.14 9.60 7.79
CA GLY A 77 18.57 8.59 8.75
C GLY A 77 17.80 8.61 10.06
N ASP A 78 16.75 9.42 10.15
CA ASP A 78 15.94 9.55 11.37
C ASP A 78 14.84 8.48 11.40
N LEU A 79 14.90 7.63 12.41
CA LEU A 79 13.94 6.56 12.61
C LEU A 79 12.51 7.09 12.87
N LEU A 80 12.37 8.26 13.48
CA LEU A 80 11.05 8.87 13.69
C LEU A 80 10.42 9.26 12.37
N VAL A 81 11.20 9.81 11.43
CA VAL A 81 10.72 10.14 10.08
C VAL A 81 10.31 8.86 9.34
N TRP A 82 11.08 7.79 9.48
CA TRP A 82 10.71 6.48 8.91
C TRP A 82 9.38 5.98 9.47
N LYS A 83 9.18 6.02 10.79
CA LYS A 83 7.93 5.58 11.43
C LYS A 83 6.75 6.47 11.06
N ALA A 84 6.94 7.78 10.99
CA ALA A 84 5.89 8.72 10.61
C ALA A 84 5.45 8.52 9.16
N ALA A 85 6.39 8.36 8.22
CA ALA A 85 6.08 8.06 6.83
C ALA A 85 5.34 6.70 6.70
N GLN A 86 5.81 5.67 7.40
CA GLN A 86 5.11 4.39 7.45
C GLN A 86 3.72 4.50 8.06
N ALA A 87 3.52 5.28 9.12
CA ALA A 87 2.19 5.48 9.71
C ALA A 87 1.23 6.18 8.74
N ALA A 88 1.70 7.18 7.98
CA ALA A 88 0.89 7.85 6.97
C ALA A 88 0.44 6.89 5.86
N ILE A 89 1.33 6.02 5.37
CA ILE A 89 0.98 5.04 4.33
C ILE A 89 0.11 3.92 4.90
N LEU A 90 0.25 3.58 6.19
CA LEU A 90 -0.60 2.58 6.84
C LEU A 90 -2.09 3.00 6.80
N CYS A 91 -2.39 4.30 6.87
CA CYS A 91 -3.75 4.80 6.70
C CYS A 91 -4.30 4.49 5.29
N ILE A 92 -3.46 4.61 4.26
CA ILE A 92 -3.82 4.28 2.87
C ILE A 92 -4.08 2.78 2.75
N ASP A 93 -3.17 1.96 3.28
CA ASP A 93 -3.29 0.51 3.30
C ASP A 93 -4.61 0.03 3.93
N VAL A 94 -4.94 0.56 5.11
CA VAL A 94 -6.17 0.20 5.81
C VAL A 94 -7.39 0.57 4.97
N ALA A 95 -7.41 1.75 4.37
CA ALA A 95 -8.51 2.16 3.49
C ALA A 95 -8.65 1.22 2.28
N LEU A 96 -7.54 0.79 1.66
CA LEU A 96 -7.54 -0.16 0.57
C LEU A 96 -8.07 -1.53 0.99
N LEU A 97 -7.59 -2.08 2.11
CA LEU A 97 -8.03 -3.38 2.61
C LEU A 97 -9.50 -3.37 3.04
N VAL A 98 -9.97 -2.30 3.68
CA VAL A 98 -11.40 -2.11 4.01
C VAL A 98 -12.24 -2.03 2.73
N GLY A 99 -11.79 -1.28 1.72
CA GLY A 99 -12.47 -1.23 0.42
C GLY A 99 -12.56 -2.60 -0.27
N MET A 100 -11.45 -3.34 -0.30
CA MET A 100 -11.39 -4.69 -0.87
C MET A 100 -12.33 -5.66 -0.15
N THR A 101 -12.29 -5.68 1.19
CA THR A 101 -13.18 -6.55 1.99
C THR A 101 -14.64 -6.17 1.84
N GLY A 102 -14.97 -4.89 1.76
CA GLY A 102 -16.33 -4.41 1.51
C GLY A 102 -16.89 -4.91 0.17
N HIS A 103 -16.10 -4.81 -0.90
CA HIS A 103 -16.51 -5.30 -2.21
C HIS A 103 -16.56 -6.83 -2.31
N LEU A 104 -15.63 -7.55 -1.70
CA LEU A 104 -15.69 -9.00 -1.62
C LEU A 104 -16.93 -9.46 -0.84
N SER A 105 -17.29 -8.76 0.23
CA SER A 105 -18.53 -8.99 0.97
C SER A 105 -19.77 -8.79 0.09
N ALA A 106 -19.83 -7.67 -0.65
CA ALA A 106 -20.96 -7.36 -1.53
C ALA A 106 -21.20 -8.40 -2.63
N GLN A 107 -20.15 -9.12 -3.05
CA GLN A 107 -20.24 -10.21 -4.02
C GLN A 107 -20.40 -11.61 -3.39
N GLY A 108 -20.40 -11.73 -2.06
CA GLY A 108 -20.41 -13.02 -1.37
C GLY A 108 -19.09 -13.81 -1.51
N ARG A 109 -17.97 -13.13 -1.78
CA ARG A 109 -16.65 -13.69 -2.10
C ARG A 109 -15.63 -13.53 -0.96
N LEU A 110 -16.10 -13.50 0.30
CA LEU A 110 -15.21 -13.40 1.47
C LEU A 110 -14.33 -14.63 1.67
N SER A 111 -14.76 -15.80 1.18
CA SER A 111 -13.93 -17.00 1.20
C SER A 111 -12.74 -16.86 0.24
N PRO A 112 -11.49 -17.09 0.69
CA PRO A 112 -10.31 -17.06 -0.20
C PRO A 112 -10.39 -18.05 -1.37
N ALA A 113 -11.18 -19.12 -1.24
CA ALA A 113 -11.42 -20.07 -2.33
C ALA A 113 -12.20 -19.46 -3.52
N ALA A 114 -12.88 -18.33 -3.31
CA ALA A 114 -13.66 -17.62 -4.33
C ALA A 114 -12.90 -16.43 -4.95
N TRP A 115 -11.65 -16.20 -4.55
CA TRP A 115 -10.83 -15.09 -5.01
C TRP A 115 -10.28 -15.34 -6.42
N THR A 116 -10.32 -14.30 -7.26
CA THR A 116 -9.67 -14.31 -8.57
C THR A 116 -8.17 -14.08 -8.39
N GLY A 117 -7.40 -14.23 -9.47
CA GLY A 117 -5.97 -13.88 -9.47
C GLY A 117 -5.72 -12.41 -9.08
N TYR A 118 -6.62 -11.49 -9.45
CA TYR A 118 -6.51 -10.08 -9.08
C TYR A 118 -6.77 -9.82 -7.60
N ASP A 119 -7.71 -10.56 -6.99
CA ASP A 119 -8.00 -10.45 -5.56
C ASP A 119 -6.81 -10.96 -4.73
N TRP A 120 -6.26 -12.12 -5.12
CA TRP A 120 -5.03 -12.66 -4.50
C TRP A 120 -3.86 -11.68 -4.62
N MET A 121 -3.64 -11.13 -5.82
CA MET A 121 -2.57 -10.16 -6.03
C MET A 121 -2.76 -8.91 -5.16
N GLY A 122 -3.96 -8.33 -5.15
CA GLY A 122 -4.26 -7.13 -4.35
C GLY A 122 -4.07 -7.37 -2.85
N ILE A 123 -4.65 -8.44 -2.31
CA ILE A 123 -4.61 -8.73 -0.87
C ILE A 123 -3.21 -9.14 -0.42
N VAL A 124 -2.48 -9.95 -1.19
CA VAL A 124 -1.13 -10.39 -0.81
C VAL A 124 -0.15 -9.22 -0.85
N ILE A 125 -0.19 -8.38 -1.89
CA ILE A 125 0.71 -7.22 -2.00
C ILE A 125 0.39 -6.21 -0.90
N THR A 126 -0.85 -5.73 -0.83
CA THR A 126 -1.24 -4.73 0.15
C THR A 126 -1.10 -5.28 1.56
N GLY A 127 -1.71 -6.43 1.87
CA GLY A 127 -1.66 -7.04 3.19
C GLY A 127 -0.24 -7.37 3.67
N GLY A 128 0.63 -7.86 2.79
CA GLY A 128 2.03 -8.13 3.12
C GLY A 128 2.81 -6.87 3.51
N VAL A 129 2.65 -5.80 2.73
CA VAL A 129 3.30 -4.51 3.04
C VAL A 129 2.69 -3.88 4.30
N THR A 130 1.37 -3.94 4.48
CA THR A 130 0.67 -3.48 5.69
C THR A 130 1.18 -4.18 6.95
N LEU A 131 1.39 -5.49 6.89
CA LEU A 131 1.94 -6.25 8.00
C LEU A 131 3.37 -5.78 8.32
N ALA A 132 4.23 -5.70 7.32
CA ALA A 132 5.61 -5.23 7.50
C ALA A 132 5.65 -3.82 8.12
N ARG A 133 4.77 -2.93 7.64
CA ARG A 133 4.60 -1.55 8.11
C ARG A 133 4.15 -1.50 9.56
N THR A 134 3.16 -2.32 9.92
CA THR A 134 2.65 -2.42 11.30
C THR A 134 3.73 -2.91 12.26
N LEU A 135 4.46 -3.97 11.90
CA LEU A 135 5.56 -4.52 12.69
C LEU A 135 6.69 -3.48 12.87
N PHE A 136 7.03 -2.75 11.80
CA PHE A 136 8.04 -1.70 11.85
C PHE A 136 7.66 -0.55 12.79
N ILE A 137 6.42 -0.07 12.70
CA ILE A 137 5.90 1.00 13.56
C ILE A 137 5.91 0.55 15.03
N ALA A 138 5.47 -0.68 15.30
CA ALA A 138 5.53 -1.33 16.61
C ALA A 138 6.97 -1.54 17.13
N GLY A 139 7.98 -1.37 16.28
CA GLY A 139 9.39 -1.48 16.64
C GLY A 139 9.94 -2.90 16.65
N VAL A 140 9.23 -3.86 16.05
CA VAL A 140 9.66 -5.25 15.96
C VAL A 140 10.95 -5.33 15.14
N GLY A 141 12.00 -5.93 15.72
CA GLY A 141 13.31 -6.09 15.07
C GLY A 141 14.19 -4.83 15.07
N LEU A 142 13.78 -3.72 15.70
CA LEU A 142 14.61 -2.53 15.83
C LEU A 142 15.51 -2.64 17.08
N SER A 143 16.84 -2.62 16.89
CA SER A 143 17.78 -2.62 18.00
C SER A 143 17.67 -1.30 18.78
N ARG A 144 17.29 -1.38 20.06
CA ARG A 144 17.35 -0.24 20.97
C ARG A 144 18.83 0.06 21.20
N LYS A 145 19.34 1.22 20.73
CA LYS A 145 20.68 1.66 21.15
C LYS A 145 20.65 1.78 22.67
N GLY A 146 21.28 0.84 23.36
CA GLY A 146 21.48 0.89 24.80
C GLY A 146 22.23 2.18 25.14
N LYS A 147 21.74 2.91 26.15
CA LYS A 147 22.53 3.95 26.80
C LYS A 147 23.73 3.25 27.42
N THR A 148 24.88 3.26 26.77
CA THR A 148 26.15 3.13 27.48
C THR A 148 26.33 4.40 28.28
N SER A 149 26.00 4.29 29.57
CA SER A 149 26.48 5.19 30.63
C SER A 149 28.00 5.12 30.73
#